data_AF-F4BZP9-F1
#
_entry.id   AF-F4BZP9-F1
#
_cell.length_a   1.000
_cell.length_b   1.000
_cell.length_c   1.000
_cell.angle_alpha   90.00
_cell.angle_beta   90.00
_cell.angle_gamma   90.00
#
_symmetry.space_group_name_H-M   'P 1'
#
loop_
_entity.id
_entity.type
_entity.pdbx_description
1 polymer ?
#
loop_
_entity_poly.entity_id
_entity_poly.type
_entity_poly.pdbx_seq_one_letter_code
_entity_poly.pdbx_strand_id
1 'polypeptide(L)'
;MKLLTKNHMSQRRLIEILRVIEGAGIPMGARAISDILCSRGYDLGERAVRYNLKILDELGFTRKKGYSGRVITSLGSRELSDALIDDRIGFVNTRIEEYMYKSNFDPCSGQGQVIANTSIVDKADAEEVLDMLGRAFDQGYTISRRVLILDEGDAISTLEVPAGSLGLATVCSITMDGILMKKGIAVLTSFAGLAKIKEKQPIEFTDLIAYAGSSLDPVKVFMGRKVTSVANAIRLGSGRVLANVREIPVAAAGHALELLEASRSAGFGGLIKVGGPAEPILGCPVAAGKIGIAFYAGVNGTVAAEEMGARMKTLPISMLVDYSRMTDLDRP
;
A
#
# COMPACT_ATOMS: atom_id res chain seq x y z
N MET A 1 4.66 -8.41 29.04
CA MET A 1 5.26 -9.75 29.22
C MET A 1 5.25 -10.43 27.86
N LYS A 2 6.39 -10.46 27.14
CA LYS A 2 6.51 -11.06 25.80
C LYS A 2 6.51 -12.58 25.94
N LEU A 3 5.34 -13.19 25.98
CA LEU A 3 5.17 -14.63 25.87
C LEU A 3 4.66 -14.89 24.47
N LEU A 4 5.56 -15.32 23.57
CA LEU A 4 5.32 -16.00 22.30
C LEU A 4 6.62 -15.85 21.46
N THR A 5 7.68 -16.55 21.86
CA THR A 5 8.98 -16.56 21.18
C THR A 5 9.44 -17.97 20.83
N LYS A 6 8.56 -18.78 20.21
CA LYS A 6 8.97 -20.02 19.51
C LYS A 6 8.13 -20.30 18.25
N ASN A 7 8.85 -20.57 17.16
CA ASN A 7 8.44 -20.96 15.79
C ASN A 7 7.35 -20.09 15.12
N HIS A 8 7.77 -19.27 14.15
CA HIS A 8 6.90 -18.43 13.30
C HIS A 8 5.71 -19.19 12.68
N MET A 9 5.87 -20.47 12.33
CA MET A 9 4.82 -21.28 11.71
C MET A 9 3.73 -21.74 12.68
N SER A 10 4.04 -21.97 13.96
CA SER A 10 3.03 -22.34 14.97
C SER A 10 2.18 -21.15 15.39
N GLN A 11 2.75 -19.94 15.40
CA GLN A 11 2.06 -18.71 15.76
C GLN A 11 1.03 -18.30 14.71
N ARG A 12 1.40 -18.35 13.42
CA ARG A 12 0.51 -18.04 12.30
C ARG A 12 -0.74 -18.91 12.28
N ARG A 13 -0.60 -20.21 12.59
CA ARG A 13 -1.74 -21.15 12.67
C ARG A 13 -2.73 -20.79 13.78
N LEU A 14 -2.23 -20.32 14.93
CA LEU A 14 -3.07 -19.90 16.06
C LEU A 14 -3.87 -18.62 15.71
N ILE A 15 -3.21 -17.65 15.06
CA ILE A 15 -3.84 -16.39 14.63
C ILE A 15 -4.94 -16.66 13.59
N GLU A 16 -4.66 -17.49 12.58
CA GLU A 16 -5.65 -17.82 11.55
C GLU A 16 -6.86 -18.57 12.10
N ILE A 17 -6.66 -19.46 13.08
CA ILE A 17 -7.77 -20.09 13.80
C ILE A 17 -8.61 -19.04 14.55
N LEU A 18 -7.96 -18.08 15.23
CA LEU A 18 -8.67 -16.98 15.90
C LEU A 18 -9.45 -16.11 14.91
N ARG A 19 -8.90 -15.78 13.74
CA ARG A 19 -9.59 -15.03 12.66
C ARG A 19 -10.85 -15.73 12.19
N VAL A 20 -10.79 -17.06 12.00
CA VAL A 20 -11.96 -17.85 11.59
C VAL A 20 -13.05 -17.83 12.67
N ILE A 21 -12.67 -17.91 13.95
CA ILE A 21 -13.63 -17.88 15.06
C ILE A 21 -14.26 -16.48 15.21
N GLU A 22 -13.47 -15.41 15.13
CA GLU A 22 -13.97 -14.03 15.22
C GLU A 22 -14.90 -13.69 14.06
N GLY A 23 -14.48 -13.97 12.82
CA GLY A 23 -15.26 -13.66 11.62
C GLY A 23 -16.57 -14.44 11.50
N ALA A 24 -16.68 -15.62 12.13
CA ALA A 24 -17.91 -16.39 12.13
C ALA A 24 -19.01 -15.81 13.03
N GLY A 25 -18.66 -15.06 14.08
CA GLY A 25 -19.61 -14.48 15.04
C GLY A 25 -20.43 -15.50 15.87
N ILE A 26 -20.24 -16.79 15.63
CA ILE A 26 -20.94 -17.91 16.28
C ILE A 26 -19.93 -18.92 16.86
N PRO A 27 -20.33 -19.81 17.79
CA PRO A 27 -19.44 -20.86 18.28
C PRO A 27 -18.98 -21.79 17.16
N MET A 28 -17.66 -22.00 17.06
CA MET A 28 -17.05 -22.77 15.96
C MET A 28 -16.41 -24.08 16.44
N GLY A 29 -16.71 -25.17 15.72
CA GLY A 29 -16.13 -26.50 15.92
C GLY A 29 -14.86 -26.71 15.09
N ALA A 30 -14.00 -27.65 15.53
CA ALA A 30 -12.70 -27.89 14.90
C ALA A 30 -12.78 -28.32 13.42
N ARG A 31 -13.83 -29.07 13.05
CA ARG A 31 -14.06 -29.49 11.66
C ARG A 31 -14.37 -28.30 10.75
N ALA A 32 -15.35 -27.49 11.13
CA ALA A 32 -15.72 -26.27 10.39
C ALA A 32 -14.54 -25.29 10.26
N ILE A 33 -13.73 -25.14 11.33
CA ILE A 33 -12.52 -24.31 11.27
C ILE A 33 -11.50 -24.90 10.28
N SER A 34 -11.29 -26.22 10.28
CA SER A 34 -10.39 -26.90 9.35
C SER A 34 -10.83 -26.70 7.89
N ASP A 35 -12.12 -26.88 7.59
CA ASP A 35 -12.68 -26.72 6.24
C ASP A 35 -12.50 -25.28 5.71
N ILE A 36 -12.72 -24.27 6.57
CA ILE A 36 -12.52 -22.85 6.23
C ILE A 36 -11.04 -22.52 6.04
N LEU A 37 -10.14 -23.11 6.83
CA LEU A 37 -8.70 -22.89 6.67
C LEU A 37 -8.18 -23.51 5.36
N CYS A 38 -8.65 -24.71 5.01
CA CYS A 38 -8.31 -25.36 3.74
C CYS A 38 -8.75 -24.51 2.52
N SER A 39 -9.94 -23.91 2.55
CA SER A 39 -10.40 -23.03 1.46
C SER A 39 -9.59 -21.72 1.34
N ARG A 40 -8.85 -21.35 2.39
CA ARG A 40 -7.90 -20.22 2.43
C ARG A 40 -6.46 -20.62 2.11
N GLY A 41 -6.21 -21.86 1.66
CA GLY A 41 -4.89 -22.35 1.28
C GLY A 41 -4.02 -22.83 2.45
N TYR A 42 -4.59 -22.98 3.66
CA TYR A 42 -3.90 -23.57 4.81
C TYR A 42 -4.21 -25.07 4.89
N ASP A 43 -3.21 -25.92 4.68
CA ASP A 43 -3.33 -27.36 4.91
C ASP A 43 -3.25 -27.69 6.41
N LEU A 44 -4.40 -27.64 7.10
CA LEU A 44 -4.50 -27.90 8.53
C LEU A 44 -5.71 -28.77 8.87
N GLY A 45 -5.48 -30.05 9.10
CA GLY A 45 -6.53 -31.02 9.44
C GLY A 45 -7.17 -30.84 10.82
N GLU A 46 -8.40 -31.36 10.99
CA GLU A 46 -9.24 -31.23 12.19
C GLU A 46 -8.53 -31.60 13.50
N ARG A 47 -7.67 -32.63 13.51
CA ARG A 47 -6.90 -33.03 14.70
C ARG A 47 -5.90 -31.95 15.14
N ALA A 48 -5.23 -31.33 14.17
CA ALA A 48 -4.30 -30.24 14.44
C ALA A 48 -5.05 -28.98 14.90
N VAL A 49 -6.21 -28.69 14.33
CA VAL A 49 -7.08 -27.61 14.80
C VAL A 49 -7.52 -27.84 16.25
N ARG A 50 -7.96 -29.06 16.61
CA ARG A 50 -8.31 -29.42 17.99
C ARG A 50 -7.17 -29.18 18.97
N TYR A 51 -5.94 -29.50 18.58
CA TYR A 51 -4.75 -29.26 19.40
C TYR A 51 -4.51 -27.76 19.62
N ASN A 52 -4.53 -26.96 18.55
CA ASN A 52 -4.35 -25.52 18.63
C ASN A 52 -5.46 -24.82 19.44
N LEU A 53 -6.70 -25.29 19.34
CA LEU A 53 -7.80 -24.78 20.17
C LEU A 53 -7.57 -25.00 21.66
N LYS A 54 -6.93 -26.10 22.07
CA LYS A 54 -6.57 -26.30 23.49
C LYS A 54 -5.56 -25.26 23.95
N ILE A 55 -4.56 -24.97 23.12
CA ILE A 55 -3.56 -23.93 23.40
C ILE A 55 -4.23 -22.55 23.51
N LEU A 56 -5.15 -22.21 22.60
CA LEU A 56 -5.89 -20.96 22.65
C LEU A 56 -6.80 -20.84 23.89
N ASP A 57 -7.39 -21.96 24.32
CA ASP A 57 -8.16 -22.03 25.57
C ASP A 57 -7.23 -21.82 26.80
N GLU A 58 -6.04 -22.44 26.81
CA GLU A 58 -5.03 -22.29 27.88
C GLU A 58 -4.45 -20.87 27.97
N LEU A 59 -4.27 -20.20 26.83
CA LEU A 59 -3.85 -18.80 26.75
C LEU A 59 -4.98 -17.81 27.09
N GLY A 60 -6.21 -18.30 27.25
CA GLY A 60 -7.39 -17.49 27.55
C GLY A 60 -7.93 -16.70 26.36
N PHE A 61 -7.49 -17.00 25.13
CA PHE A 61 -7.92 -16.32 23.91
C PHE A 61 -9.23 -16.85 23.35
N THR A 62 -9.52 -18.13 23.59
CA THR A 62 -10.83 -18.73 23.30
C THR A 62 -11.43 -19.31 24.56
N ARG A 63 -12.74 -19.53 24.52
CA ARG A 63 -13.45 -20.30 25.55
C ARG A 63 -14.46 -21.25 24.91
N LYS A 64 -14.63 -22.41 25.54
CA LYS A 64 -15.60 -23.42 25.12
C LYS A 64 -17.02 -22.98 25.49
N LYS A 65 -17.95 -23.06 24.53
CA LYS A 65 -19.38 -22.85 24.75
C LYS A 65 -20.12 -24.17 24.49
N GLY A 66 -20.13 -25.04 25.50
CA GLY A 66 -20.76 -26.37 25.43
C GLY A 66 -20.21 -27.26 24.31
N TYR A 67 -21.10 -28.00 23.63
CA TYR A 67 -20.77 -28.80 22.45
C TYR A 67 -20.75 -27.99 21.15
N SER A 68 -21.24 -26.74 21.18
CA SER A 68 -21.38 -25.88 20.01
C SER A 68 -20.06 -25.36 19.46
N GLY A 69 -18.97 -25.40 20.25
CA GLY A 69 -17.63 -25.02 19.79
C GLY A 69 -16.92 -24.03 20.70
N ARG A 70 -16.05 -23.21 20.12
CA ARG A 70 -15.32 -22.13 20.80
C ARG A 70 -15.81 -20.77 20.33
N VAL A 71 -15.78 -19.82 21.24
CA VAL A 71 -15.93 -18.39 20.95
C VAL A 71 -14.66 -17.67 21.38
N ILE A 72 -14.35 -16.58 20.68
CA ILE A 72 -13.24 -15.70 21.06
C ILE A 72 -13.58 -14.94 22.36
N THR A 73 -12.58 -14.69 23.19
CA THR A 73 -12.72 -13.87 24.42
C THR A 73 -12.31 -12.43 24.14
N SER A 74 -12.60 -11.51 25.06
CA SER A 74 -12.10 -10.12 24.94
C SER A 74 -10.57 -10.04 24.95
N LEU A 75 -9.89 -10.95 25.65
CA LEU A 75 -8.43 -11.06 25.60
C LEU A 75 -7.99 -11.58 24.22
N GLY A 76 -8.66 -12.59 23.68
CA GLY A 76 -8.40 -13.12 22.35
C GLY A 76 -8.65 -12.12 21.24
N SER A 77 -9.69 -11.28 21.30
CA SER A 77 -9.94 -10.22 20.31
C SER A 77 -8.91 -9.09 20.42
N ARG A 78 -8.44 -8.75 21.63
CA ARG A 78 -7.32 -7.80 21.79
C ARG A 78 -6.03 -8.37 21.23
N GLU A 79 -5.69 -9.61 21.60
CA GLU A 79 -4.51 -10.28 21.06
C GLU A 79 -4.63 -10.47 19.55
N LEU A 80 -5.82 -10.78 19.03
CA LEU A 80 -6.03 -10.88 17.59
C LEU A 80 -5.91 -9.51 16.93
N SER A 81 -6.38 -8.42 17.55
CA SER A 81 -6.16 -7.06 17.05
C SER A 81 -4.67 -6.68 17.05
N ASP A 82 -3.93 -7.01 18.10
CA ASP A 82 -2.49 -6.76 18.23
C ASP A 82 -1.69 -7.66 17.26
N ALA A 83 -2.09 -8.92 17.15
CA ALA A 83 -1.57 -9.85 16.16
C ALA A 83 -1.98 -9.43 14.75
N LEU A 84 -3.14 -8.82 14.49
CA LEU A 84 -3.52 -8.22 13.22
C LEU A 84 -2.69 -6.96 12.94
N ILE A 85 -2.15 -6.28 13.96
CA ILE A 85 -1.14 -5.23 13.79
C ILE A 85 0.21 -5.86 13.38
N ASP A 86 0.55 -7.04 13.92
CA ASP A 86 1.73 -7.84 13.55
C ASP A 86 1.52 -8.73 12.31
N ASP A 87 0.29 -8.95 11.83
CA ASP A 87 -0.12 -9.81 10.69
C ASP A 87 -0.75 -8.95 9.58
N ARG A 88 -0.78 -7.62 9.79
CA ARG A 88 -0.55 -6.59 8.75
C ARG A 88 0.82 -6.77 8.08
N ILE A 89 1.66 -7.67 8.60
CA ILE A 89 2.74 -8.36 7.91
C ILE A 89 2.18 -9.44 6.95
N GLY A 90 1.10 -9.13 6.22
CA GLY A 90 0.97 -9.70 4.89
C GLY A 90 2.11 -9.09 4.07
N PHE A 91 2.89 -9.90 3.35
CA PHE A 91 3.95 -9.36 2.50
C PHE A 91 3.34 -8.23 1.67
N VAL A 92 3.93 -7.04 1.74
CA VAL A 92 3.47 -5.87 0.99
C VAL A 92 3.29 -6.22 -0.49
N ASN A 93 4.10 -7.16 -0.99
CA ASN A 93 4.01 -7.73 -2.33
C ASN A 93 2.67 -8.40 -2.64
N THR A 94 2.16 -9.26 -1.75
CA THR A 94 0.86 -9.93 -1.99
C THR A 94 -0.26 -8.89 -2.08
N ARG A 95 -0.21 -7.86 -1.24
CA ARG A 95 -1.15 -6.74 -1.30
C ARG A 95 -1.01 -5.96 -2.62
N ILE A 96 0.21 -5.67 -3.05
CA ILE A 96 0.50 -5.02 -4.33
C ILE A 96 -0.08 -5.85 -5.49
N GLU A 97 0.21 -7.16 -5.54
CA GLU A 97 -0.30 -8.09 -6.55
C GLU A 97 -1.82 -8.13 -6.59
N GLU A 98 -2.49 -8.20 -5.44
CA GLU A 98 -3.95 -8.16 -5.35
C GLU A 98 -4.53 -6.85 -5.90
N TYR A 99 -3.95 -5.69 -5.54
CA TYR A 99 -4.42 -4.40 -6.03
C TYR A 99 -4.16 -4.21 -7.52
N MET A 100 -2.98 -4.62 -8.02
CA MET A 100 -2.70 -4.65 -9.46
C MET A 100 -3.73 -5.50 -10.19
N TYR A 101 -4.04 -6.69 -9.67
CA TYR A 101 -5.03 -7.60 -10.24
C TYR A 101 -6.43 -6.99 -10.31
N LYS A 102 -6.86 -6.31 -9.24
CA LYS A 102 -8.21 -5.72 -9.17
C LYS A 102 -8.32 -4.38 -9.90
N SER A 103 -7.25 -3.59 -10.00
CA SER A 103 -7.24 -2.34 -10.76
C SER A 103 -7.48 -2.57 -12.25
N ASN A 104 -8.12 -1.64 -12.94
CA ASN A 104 -8.50 -1.81 -14.35
C ASN A 104 -8.58 -0.50 -15.13
N PHE A 105 -7.90 0.56 -14.68
CA PHE A 105 -7.85 1.82 -15.40
C PHE A 105 -7.27 1.64 -16.82
N ASP A 106 -7.95 2.21 -17.81
CA ASP A 106 -7.52 2.20 -19.21
C ASP A 106 -7.20 3.63 -19.69
N PRO A 107 -5.92 3.95 -19.98
CA PRO A 107 -5.51 5.28 -20.40
C PRO A 107 -6.19 5.82 -21.66
N CYS A 108 -6.64 4.94 -22.56
CA CYS A 108 -7.29 5.35 -23.80
C CYS A 108 -8.71 5.90 -23.57
N SER A 109 -9.47 5.26 -22.67
CA SER A 109 -10.83 5.69 -22.31
C SER A 109 -10.86 6.69 -21.15
N GLY A 110 -9.80 6.75 -20.35
CA GLY A 110 -9.74 7.58 -19.14
C GLY A 110 -10.65 7.07 -18.01
N GLN A 111 -11.04 5.80 -18.04
CA GLN A 111 -11.99 5.19 -17.11
C GLN A 111 -11.40 3.97 -16.41
N GLY A 112 -11.99 3.63 -15.26
CA GLY A 112 -11.67 2.44 -14.47
C GLY A 112 -11.13 2.77 -13.08
N GLN A 113 -10.77 1.71 -12.36
CA GLN A 113 -10.33 1.76 -10.99
C GLN A 113 -8.81 1.92 -10.91
N VAL A 114 -8.38 2.93 -10.16
CA VAL A 114 -6.99 3.20 -9.81
C VAL A 114 -6.71 2.77 -8.37
N ILE A 115 -5.44 2.55 -8.05
CA ILE A 115 -4.99 2.23 -6.70
C ILE A 115 -4.67 3.56 -6.01
N ALA A 116 -5.19 3.77 -4.81
CA ALA A 116 -5.02 5.02 -4.08
C ALA A 116 -4.34 4.83 -2.72
N ASN A 117 -3.60 5.86 -2.30
CA ASN A 117 -3.19 6.08 -0.92
C ASN A 117 -4.26 6.91 -0.24
N THR A 118 -4.47 6.71 1.06
CA THR A 118 -5.48 7.47 1.82
C THR A 118 -4.84 8.29 2.91
N SER A 119 -5.36 9.48 3.13
CA SER A 119 -4.95 10.36 4.22
C SER A 119 -6.17 10.86 4.97
N ILE A 120 -6.07 10.92 6.30
CA ILE A 120 -7.00 11.66 7.17
C ILE A 120 -6.31 12.95 7.56
N VAL A 121 -6.97 14.08 7.33
CA VAL A 121 -6.44 15.44 7.50
C VAL A 121 -7.34 16.22 8.45
N ASP A 122 -6.78 16.98 9.39
CA ASP A 122 -7.57 17.94 10.18
C ASP A 122 -8.17 19.00 9.25
N LYS A 123 -9.49 19.27 9.36
CA LYS A 123 -10.17 20.24 8.46
C LYS A 123 -9.53 21.63 8.49
N ALA A 124 -8.92 22.04 9.60
CA ALA A 124 -8.25 23.33 9.69
C ALA A 124 -7.01 23.44 8.79
N ASP A 125 -6.41 22.31 8.41
CA ASP A 125 -5.20 22.25 7.58
C ASP A 125 -5.54 21.87 6.11
N ALA A 126 -6.82 21.71 5.77
CA ALA A 126 -7.26 21.12 4.50
C ALA A 126 -6.85 21.96 3.27
N GLU A 127 -7.02 23.28 3.32
CA GLU A 127 -6.70 24.17 2.20
C GLU A 127 -5.20 24.13 1.86
N GLU A 128 -4.34 24.21 2.89
CA GLU A 128 -2.89 24.13 2.73
C GLU A 128 -2.45 22.77 2.19
N VAL A 129 -3.09 21.69 2.66
CA VAL A 129 -2.80 20.34 2.15
C VAL A 129 -3.19 20.22 0.67
N LEU A 130 -4.36 20.69 0.27
CA LEU A 130 -4.81 20.63 -1.13
C LEU A 130 -3.91 21.46 -2.05
N ASP A 131 -3.49 22.66 -1.65
CA ASP A 131 -2.49 23.46 -2.39
C ASP A 131 -1.18 22.68 -2.56
N MET A 132 -0.68 22.08 -1.49
CA MET A 132 0.56 21.31 -1.53
C MET A 132 0.47 20.08 -2.45
N LEU A 133 -0.68 19.41 -2.48
CA LEU A 133 -0.93 18.29 -3.41
C LEU A 133 -0.86 18.75 -4.87
N GLY A 134 -1.50 19.89 -5.19
CA GLY A 134 -1.43 20.49 -6.52
C GLY A 134 0.02 20.83 -6.90
N ARG A 135 0.72 21.57 -6.04
CA ARG A 135 2.12 21.97 -6.28
C ARG A 135 3.07 20.79 -6.42
N ALA A 136 2.85 19.71 -5.68
CA ALA A 136 3.63 18.48 -5.81
C ALA A 136 3.45 17.84 -7.19
N PHE A 137 2.25 17.89 -7.78
CA PHE A 137 2.02 17.46 -9.16
C PHE A 137 2.68 18.39 -10.17
N ASP A 138 2.60 19.70 -9.96
CA ASP A 138 3.13 20.70 -10.88
C ASP A 138 4.65 20.65 -10.99
N GLN A 139 5.33 20.31 -9.88
CA GLN A 139 6.77 20.06 -9.88
C GLN A 139 7.13 18.61 -10.30
N GLY A 140 6.13 17.79 -10.65
CA GLY A 140 6.32 16.43 -11.16
C GLY A 140 6.64 15.38 -10.10
N TYR A 141 6.44 15.66 -8.81
CA TYR A 141 6.79 14.78 -7.69
C TYR A 141 5.67 13.83 -7.24
N THR A 142 4.53 13.78 -7.94
CA THR A 142 3.44 12.83 -7.67
C THR A 142 2.86 12.26 -8.98
N ILE A 143 1.86 11.39 -8.86
CA ILE A 143 1.32 10.59 -9.97
C ILE A 143 0.13 11.24 -10.68
N SER A 144 -0.72 11.96 -9.97
CA SER A 144 -1.94 12.55 -10.54
C SER A 144 -2.28 13.81 -9.77
N ARG A 145 -2.81 14.82 -10.47
CA ARG A 145 -3.41 15.99 -9.85
C ARG A 145 -4.80 15.70 -9.27
N ARG A 146 -5.45 14.63 -9.74
CA ARG A 146 -6.78 14.25 -9.25
C ARG A 146 -6.73 13.61 -7.88
N VAL A 147 -7.66 14.00 -7.02
CA VAL A 147 -7.81 13.53 -5.64
C VAL A 147 -9.29 13.24 -5.38
N LEU A 148 -9.59 12.13 -4.69
CA LEU A 148 -10.92 11.93 -4.11
C LEU A 148 -10.94 12.64 -2.76
N ILE A 149 -11.92 13.53 -2.57
CA ILE A 149 -12.13 14.26 -1.32
C ILE A 149 -13.40 13.70 -0.67
N LEU A 150 -13.32 13.38 0.62
CA LEU A 150 -14.38 12.80 1.44
C LEU A 150 -14.56 13.69 2.66
N ASP A 151 -15.80 14.01 3.00
CA ASP A 151 -16.12 14.83 4.16
C ASP A 151 -16.29 13.96 5.41
N GLU A 152 -16.43 14.60 6.57
CA GLU A 152 -16.66 13.92 7.83
C GLU A 152 -17.91 13.02 7.79
N GLY A 153 -17.77 11.81 8.33
CA GLY A 153 -18.84 10.80 8.29
C GLY A 153 -18.93 10.01 6.99
N ASP A 154 -18.21 10.41 5.93
CA ASP A 154 -18.09 9.56 4.73
C ASP A 154 -17.30 8.28 5.03
N ALA A 155 -17.71 7.19 4.39
CA ALA A 155 -17.03 5.91 4.45
C ALA A 155 -16.82 5.31 3.06
N ILE A 156 -15.59 4.88 2.77
CA ILE A 156 -15.27 4.15 1.54
C ILE A 156 -14.30 2.99 1.82
N SER A 157 -14.71 1.78 1.44
CA SER A 157 -13.97 0.54 1.70
C SER A 157 -13.63 0.36 3.20
N THR A 158 -12.38 0.66 3.60
CA THR A 158 -11.90 0.54 4.99
C THR A 158 -11.58 1.90 5.62
N LEU A 159 -11.84 3.01 4.92
CA LEU A 159 -11.65 4.36 5.41
C LEU A 159 -12.98 4.90 5.91
N GLU A 160 -12.99 5.35 7.15
CA GLU A 160 -14.08 6.12 7.77
C GLU A 160 -13.48 7.46 8.18
N VAL A 161 -14.10 8.57 7.75
CA VAL A 161 -13.60 9.91 8.01
C VAL A 161 -14.13 10.41 9.35
N PRO A 162 -13.28 10.64 10.37
CA PRO A 162 -13.73 11.12 11.67
C PRO A 162 -14.32 12.52 11.62
N ALA A 163 -15.14 12.87 12.61
CA ALA A 163 -15.61 14.24 12.81
C ALA A 163 -14.44 15.23 12.88
N GLY A 164 -14.62 16.40 12.27
CA GLY A 164 -13.59 17.45 12.20
C GLY A 164 -12.40 17.12 11.28
N SER A 165 -12.48 16.06 10.47
CA SER A 165 -11.44 15.65 9.53
C SER A 165 -11.94 15.60 8.10
N LEU A 166 -11.01 15.61 7.15
CA LEU A 166 -11.20 15.39 5.73
C LEU A 166 -10.47 14.11 5.30
N GLY A 167 -11.13 13.25 4.53
CA GLY A 167 -10.50 12.11 3.89
C GLY A 167 -9.99 12.47 2.50
N LEU A 168 -8.74 12.15 2.20
CA LEU A 168 -8.15 12.34 0.87
C LEU A 168 -7.70 11.01 0.31
N ALA A 169 -7.94 10.74 -0.97
CA ALA A 169 -7.34 9.63 -1.68
C ALA A 169 -6.52 10.12 -2.90
N THR A 170 -5.21 9.88 -2.88
CA THR A 170 -4.29 10.24 -3.98
C THR A 170 -3.86 9.00 -4.76
N VAL A 171 -3.65 9.15 -6.07
CA VAL A 171 -3.27 8.02 -6.93
C VAL A 171 -1.89 7.47 -6.55
N CYS A 172 -1.80 6.16 -6.37
CA CYS A 172 -0.57 5.43 -6.09
C CYS A 172 0.17 5.07 -7.39
N SER A 173 1.50 5.08 -7.37
CA SER A 173 2.34 4.73 -8.53
C SER A 173 2.16 3.29 -8.99
N ILE A 174 1.72 2.39 -8.10
CA ILE A 174 1.39 0.99 -8.44
C ILE A 174 0.19 0.92 -9.41
N THR A 175 -0.59 1.98 -9.57
CA THR A 175 -1.58 2.07 -10.65
C THR A 175 -0.92 1.89 -12.02
N MET A 176 0.30 2.42 -12.22
CA MET A 176 1.09 2.20 -13.44
C MET A 176 1.44 0.73 -13.63
N ASP A 177 1.75 0.04 -12.54
CA ASP A 177 2.07 -1.39 -12.56
C ASP A 177 0.83 -2.20 -12.98
N GLY A 178 -0.35 -1.82 -12.48
CA GLY A 178 -1.64 -2.37 -12.89
C GLY A 178 -1.94 -2.16 -14.38
N ILE A 179 -1.75 -0.94 -14.90
CA ILE A 179 -1.95 -0.62 -16.32
C ILE A 179 -1.07 -1.50 -17.21
N LEU A 180 0.23 -1.59 -16.90
CA LEU A 180 1.19 -2.41 -17.64
C LEU A 180 0.79 -3.90 -17.60
N MET A 181 0.44 -4.40 -16.41
CA MET A 181 0.03 -5.79 -16.21
C MET A 181 -1.24 -6.15 -16.98
N LYS A 182 -2.24 -5.26 -17.03
CA LYS A 182 -3.47 -5.48 -17.80
C LYS A 182 -3.26 -5.57 -19.31
N LYS A 183 -2.12 -5.09 -19.81
CA LYS A 183 -1.71 -5.23 -21.21
C LYS A 183 -0.71 -6.38 -21.42
N GLY A 184 -0.58 -7.28 -20.43
CA GLY A 184 0.22 -8.49 -20.51
C GLY A 184 1.70 -8.30 -20.16
N ILE A 185 2.10 -7.14 -19.62
CA ILE A 185 3.49 -6.88 -19.24
C ILE A 185 3.70 -7.29 -17.79
N ALA A 186 4.54 -8.29 -17.55
CA ALA A 186 4.90 -8.69 -16.19
C ALA A 186 5.72 -7.59 -15.50
N VAL A 187 5.20 -7.04 -14.40
CA VAL A 187 5.85 -5.98 -13.61
C VAL A 187 6.31 -6.54 -12.27
N LEU A 188 7.55 -6.24 -11.87
CA LEU A 188 8.06 -6.47 -10.54
C LEU A 188 8.38 -5.12 -9.89
N THR A 189 7.62 -4.72 -8.87
CA THR A 189 7.96 -3.55 -8.04
C THR A 189 9.13 -3.93 -7.13
N SER A 190 10.35 -3.51 -7.47
CA SER A 190 11.58 -4.05 -6.85
C SER A 190 11.99 -3.28 -5.60
N PHE A 191 12.05 -1.95 -5.66
CA PHE A 191 12.53 -1.10 -4.56
C PHE A 191 11.67 0.14 -4.34
N ALA A 192 11.59 0.60 -3.09
CA ALA A 192 11.30 2.00 -2.78
C ALA A 192 12.57 2.67 -2.23
N GLY A 193 12.65 3.99 -2.37
CA GLY A 193 13.81 4.74 -1.91
C GLY A 193 13.61 6.24 -1.85
N LEU A 194 14.68 6.91 -1.45
CA LEU A 194 14.80 8.37 -1.44
C LEU A 194 15.60 8.82 -2.66
N ALA A 195 14.94 9.45 -3.61
CA ALA A 195 15.58 10.12 -4.72
C ALA A 195 16.09 11.49 -4.27
N LYS A 196 17.40 11.72 -4.40
CA LYS A 196 18.01 13.02 -4.17
C LYS A 196 17.73 13.93 -5.34
N ILE A 197 17.10 15.06 -5.07
CA ILE A 197 16.83 16.12 -6.02
C ILE A 197 17.82 17.26 -5.80
N LYS A 198 18.43 17.73 -6.88
CA LYS A 198 19.26 18.93 -6.90
C LYS A 198 18.94 19.72 -8.16
N GLU A 199 18.70 21.03 -8.02
CA GLU A 199 18.39 21.91 -9.16
C GLU A 199 17.24 21.36 -10.04
N LYS A 200 16.20 20.84 -9.39
CA LYS A 200 15.01 20.18 -9.96
C LYS A 200 15.30 18.87 -10.72
N GLN A 201 16.52 18.37 -10.69
CA GLN A 201 16.91 17.13 -11.37
C GLN A 201 17.08 15.98 -10.37
N PRO A 202 16.59 14.76 -10.71
CA PRO A 202 16.87 13.55 -9.93
C PRO A 202 18.33 13.12 -10.17
N ILE A 203 19.10 12.96 -9.09
CA ILE A 203 20.52 12.63 -9.14
C ILE A 203 20.73 11.11 -8.98
N GLU A 204 20.31 10.58 -7.83
CA GLU A 204 20.48 9.17 -7.46
C GLU A 204 19.51 8.80 -6.34
N PHE A 205 19.33 7.51 -6.10
CA PHE A 205 18.74 7.00 -4.87
C PHE A 205 19.79 6.97 -3.76
N THR A 206 19.55 7.65 -2.64
CA THR A 206 20.48 7.64 -1.48
C THR A 206 20.22 6.45 -0.56
N ASP A 207 18.98 5.97 -0.53
CA ASP A 207 18.52 4.91 0.35
C ASP A 207 17.52 4.05 -0.42
N LEU A 208 17.63 2.73 -0.28
CA LEU A 208 16.76 1.75 -0.93
C LEU A 208 16.31 0.70 0.07
N ILE A 209 15.04 0.30 -0.04
CA ILE A 209 14.46 -0.85 0.65
C ILE A 209 13.76 -1.69 -0.40
N ALA A 210 14.12 -2.98 -0.47
CA ALA A 210 13.47 -3.92 -1.37
C ALA A 210 12.05 -4.21 -0.90
N TYR A 211 11.11 -4.32 -1.84
CA TYR A 211 9.77 -4.81 -1.57
C TYR A 211 9.77 -6.33 -1.31
N ALA A 212 10.63 -7.06 -2.02
CA ALA A 212 10.82 -8.49 -1.84
C ALA A 212 11.22 -8.85 -0.40
N GLY A 213 10.47 -9.78 0.20
CA GLY A 213 10.72 -10.25 1.57
C GLY A 213 10.37 -9.24 2.67
N SER A 214 9.78 -8.08 2.33
CA SER A 214 9.39 -7.09 3.33
C SER A 214 7.99 -7.34 3.88
N SER A 215 7.90 -7.34 5.20
CA SER A 215 6.65 -7.39 5.96
C SER A 215 5.94 -6.03 6.01
N LEU A 216 6.70 -4.95 5.94
CA LEU A 216 6.22 -3.59 6.00
C LEU A 216 6.36 -2.93 4.64
N ASP A 217 5.45 -2.00 4.33
CA ASP A 217 5.61 -1.16 3.15
C ASP A 217 6.87 -0.29 3.28
N PRO A 218 7.86 -0.45 2.38
CA PRO A 218 9.06 0.39 2.33
C PRO A 218 8.79 1.89 2.37
N VAL A 219 7.76 2.38 1.66
CA VAL A 219 7.39 3.80 1.63
C VAL A 219 6.97 4.27 3.01
N LYS A 220 6.17 3.45 3.71
CA LYS A 220 5.74 3.72 5.09
C LYS A 220 6.92 3.75 6.06
N VAL A 221 7.93 2.92 5.86
CA VAL A 221 9.17 2.93 6.67
C VAL A 221 9.90 4.27 6.51
N PHE A 222 10.06 4.77 5.29
CA PHE A 222 10.71 6.06 5.06
C PHE A 222 9.90 7.24 5.64
N MET A 223 8.58 7.25 5.45
CA MET A 223 7.69 8.25 6.05
C MET A 223 7.82 8.27 7.59
N GLY A 224 7.74 7.09 8.23
CA GLY A 224 7.83 6.99 9.68
C GLY A 224 9.17 7.42 10.26
N ARG A 225 10.25 7.35 9.47
CA ARG A 225 11.59 7.85 9.86
C ARG A 225 11.76 9.35 9.66
N LYS A 226 10.83 10.04 8.97
CA LYS A 226 10.88 11.48 8.68
C LYS A 226 12.20 11.92 8.03
N VAL A 227 12.67 11.13 7.07
CA VAL A 227 13.97 11.33 6.37
C VAL A 227 13.86 12.06 5.03
N THR A 228 12.63 12.40 4.63
CA THR A 228 12.31 13.12 3.40
C THR A 228 12.49 14.64 3.57
N SER A 229 12.52 15.34 2.44
CA SER A 229 12.42 16.80 2.39
C SER A 229 11.73 17.22 1.08
N VAL A 230 10.53 16.69 0.89
CA VAL A 230 9.72 16.90 -0.32
C VAL A 230 9.29 18.37 -0.45
N ALA A 231 8.92 19.02 0.66
CA ALA A 231 8.56 20.43 0.66
C ALA A 231 9.72 21.33 0.16
N ASN A 232 10.97 20.98 0.51
CA ASN A 232 12.15 21.67 0.00
C ASN A 232 12.38 21.37 -1.49
N ALA A 233 12.14 20.14 -1.94
CA ALA A 233 12.22 19.81 -3.37
C ALA A 233 11.21 20.64 -4.18
N ILE A 234 9.98 20.80 -3.68
CA ILE A 234 8.93 21.62 -4.31
C ILE A 234 9.31 23.11 -4.32
N ARG A 235 9.78 23.65 -3.20
CA ARG A 235 10.01 25.11 -3.04
C ARG A 235 11.36 25.59 -3.58
N LEU A 236 12.41 24.81 -3.34
CA LEU A 236 13.81 25.18 -3.58
C LEU A 236 14.43 24.39 -4.74
N GLY A 237 13.71 23.41 -5.30
CA GLY A 237 14.23 22.52 -6.32
C GLY A 237 15.28 21.54 -5.81
N SER A 238 15.45 21.39 -4.50
CA SER A 238 16.43 20.46 -3.92
C SER A 238 15.89 19.82 -2.66
N GLY A 239 16.06 18.50 -2.51
CA GLY A 239 15.50 17.75 -1.39
C GLY A 239 15.61 16.24 -1.58
N ARG A 240 14.91 15.49 -0.73
CA ARG A 240 14.81 14.02 -0.81
C ARG A 240 13.35 13.63 -0.99
N VAL A 241 13.04 12.96 -2.09
CA VAL A 241 11.68 12.66 -2.51
C VAL A 241 11.47 11.15 -2.57
N LEU A 242 10.31 10.66 -2.15
CA LEU A 242 10.02 9.23 -2.21
C LEU A 242 9.81 8.80 -3.66
N ALA A 243 10.43 7.69 -4.03
CA ALA A 243 10.29 7.10 -5.34
C ALA A 243 10.36 5.57 -5.26
N ASN A 244 9.92 4.91 -6.32
CA ASN A 244 9.94 3.47 -6.45
C ASN A 244 10.46 3.07 -7.83
N VAL A 245 11.13 1.92 -7.87
CA VAL A 245 11.65 1.30 -9.08
C VAL A 245 10.86 0.03 -9.32
N ARG A 246 10.46 -0.17 -10.57
CA ARG A 246 9.90 -1.42 -11.06
C ARG A 246 10.74 -1.95 -12.20
N GLU A 247 10.65 -3.25 -12.41
CA GLU A 247 11.37 -3.96 -13.45
C GLU A 247 10.40 -4.69 -14.36
N ILE A 248 10.61 -4.58 -15.67
CA ILE A 248 9.84 -5.30 -16.68
C ILE A 248 10.77 -6.05 -17.64
N PRO A 249 10.33 -7.14 -18.30
CA PRO A 249 11.11 -7.80 -19.34
C PRO A 249 11.58 -6.82 -20.41
N VAL A 250 12.84 -6.92 -20.84
CA VAL A 250 13.39 -6.10 -21.93
C VAL A 250 12.57 -6.21 -23.21
N ALA A 251 12.02 -7.40 -23.49
CA ALA A 251 11.16 -7.65 -24.64
C ALA A 251 9.87 -6.81 -24.64
N ALA A 252 9.43 -6.31 -23.48
CA ALA A 252 8.24 -5.48 -23.33
C ALA A 252 8.54 -3.98 -23.33
N ALA A 253 9.80 -3.56 -23.48
CA ALA A 253 10.21 -2.16 -23.35
C ALA A 253 9.46 -1.20 -24.29
N GLY A 254 9.31 -1.55 -25.57
CA GLY A 254 8.62 -0.72 -26.55
C GLY A 254 7.14 -0.50 -26.18
N HIS A 255 6.41 -1.59 -25.94
CA HIS A 255 5.01 -1.53 -25.54
C HIS A 255 4.83 -0.80 -24.20
N ALA A 256 5.74 -0.98 -23.24
CA ALA A 256 5.68 -0.25 -21.99
C ALA A 256 5.81 1.27 -22.22
N LEU A 257 6.74 1.72 -23.07
CA LEU A 257 6.89 3.14 -23.40
C LEU A 257 5.62 3.75 -24.00
N GLU A 258 4.95 3.03 -24.91
CA GLU A 258 3.67 3.46 -25.49
C GLU A 258 2.58 3.62 -24.42
N LEU A 259 2.48 2.66 -23.48
CA LEU A 259 1.51 2.72 -22.38
C LEU A 259 1.83 3.83 -21.37
N LEU A 260 3.10 4.08 -21.09
CA LEU A 260 3.53 5.19 -20.24
C LEU A 260 3.16 6.53 -20.87
N GLU A 261 3.33 6.67 -22.19
CA GLU A 261 2.96 7.87 -22.92
C GLU A 261 1.43 8.08 -22.98
N ALA A 262 0.66 7.02 -23.22
CA ALA A 262 -0.79 7.06 -23.15
C ALA A 262 -1.28 7.45 -21.75
N SER A 263 -0.65 6.90 -20.71
CA SER A 263 -0.96 7.25 -19.30
C SER A 263 -0.63 8.71 -19.01
N ARG A 264 0.48 9.23 -19.53
CA ARG A 264 0.83 10.65 -19.44
C ARG A 264 -0.23 11.54 -20.07
N SER A 265 -0.69 11.17 -21.26
CA SER A 265 -1.77 11.86 -21.97
C SER A 265 -3.10 11.81 -21.21
N ALA A 266 -3.33 10.76 -20.43
CA ALA A 266 -4.48 10.61 -19.54
C ALA A 266 -4.35 11.36 -18.19
N GLY A 267 -3.27 12.11 -17.97
CA GLY A 267 -3.06 12.93 -16.78
C GLY A 267 -2.19 12.29 -15.68
N PHE A 268 -1.51 11.17 -15.98
CA PHE A 268 -0.59 10.53 -15.04
C PHE A 268 0.85 11.07 -15.19
N GLY A 269 1.39 11.64 -14.13
CA GLY A 269 2.75 12.16 -14.05
C GLY A 269 3.71 11.25 -13.28
N GLY A 270 4.78 11.86 -12.77
CA GLY A 270 5.68 11.23 -11.81
C GLY A 270 6.70 10.26 -12.39
N LEU A 271 6.72 10.02 -13.71
CA LEU A 271 7.78 9.25 -14.36
C LEU A 271 9.11 10.00 -14.22
N ILE A 272 10.11 9.34 -13.64
CA ILE A 272 11.46 9.91 -13.44
C ILE A 272 12.34 9.54 -14.64
N LYS A 273 12.45 8.24 -14.91
CA LYS A 273 13.33 7.70 -15.95
C LYS A 273 12.91 6.29 -16.33
N VAL A 274 13.16 5.92 -17.58
CA VAL A 274 13.20 4.54 -18.08
C VAL A 274 14.67 4.23 -18.38
N GLY A 275 15.20 3.15 -17.81
CA GLY A 275 16.58 2.72 -18.01
C GLY A 275 16.76 1.81 -19.23
N GLY A 276 18.01 1.62 -19.65
CA GLY A 276 18.35 0.61 -20.64
C GLY A 276 18.33 -0.83 -20.08
N PRO A 277 18.53 -1.84 -20.94
CA PRO A 277 18.57 -3.25 -20.53
C PRO A 277 19.67 -3.51 -19.51
N ALA A 278 19.29 -4.06 -18.34
CA ALA A 278 20.17 -4.36 -17.20
C ALA A 278 20.99 -3.16 -16.69
N GLU A 279 20.65 -1.93 -17.09
CA GLU A 279 21.32 -0.72 -16.61
C GLU A 279 20.74 -0.30 -15.26
N PRO A 280 21.60 0.01 -14.26
CA PRO A 280 21.13 0.61 -13.03
C PRO A 280 20.40 1.92 -13.28
N ILE A 281 19.26 2.12 -12.62
CA ILE A 281 18.47 3.34 -12.73
C ILE A 281 18.71 4.23 -11.52
N LEU A 282 19.44 5.34 -11.72
CA LEU A 282 19.77 6.29 -10.64
C LEU A 282 20.49 5.59 -9.46
N GLY A 283 21.39 4.65 -9.77
CA GLY A 283 22.12 3.84 -8.79
C GLY A 283 21.34 2.64 -8.24
N CYS A 284 20.04 2.51 -8.54
CA CYS A 284 19.25 1.34 -8.16
C CYS A 284 19.54 0.16 -9.12
N PRO A 285 19.86 -1.04 -8.60
CA PRO A 285 20.14 -2.19 -9.43
C PRO A 285 18.90 -2.67 -10.20
N VAL A 286 19.12 -3.19 -11.41
CA VAL A 286 18.10 -3.77 -12.28
C VAL A 286 18.58 -5.16 -12.69
N ALA A 287 17.72 -6.18 -12.65
CA ALA A 287 18.11 -7.55 -12.96
C ALA A 287 18.45 -7.74 -14.45
N ALA A 288 19.27 -8.74 -14.74
CA ALA A 288 19.58 -9.13 -16.11
C ALA A 288 18.29 -9.50 -16.89
N GLY A 289 18.21 -9.07 -18.16
CA GLY A 289 17.03 -9.29 -19.00
C GLY A 289 15.83 -8.40 -18.66
N LYS A 290 15.98 -7.42 -17.75
CA LYS A 290 14.97 -6.43 -17.39
C LYS A 290 15.39 -5.02 -17.80
N ILE A 291 14.42 -4.12 -17.86
CA ILE A 291 14.66 -2.67 -17.79
C ILE A 291 14.05 -2.13 -16.49
N GLY A 292 14.66 -1.08 -15.93
CA GLY A 292 14.16 -0.38 -14.76
C GLY A 292 13.29 0.83 -15.14
N ILE A 293 12.22 1.07 -14.39
CA ILE A 293 11.35 2.26 -14.54
C ILE A 293 11.14 2.89 -13.17
N ALA A 294 11.59 4.13 -13.01
CA ALA A 294 11.50 4.87 -11.76
C ALA A 294 10.33 5.86 -11.81
N PHE A 295 9.48 5.84 -10.77
CA PHE A 295 8.42 6.83 -10.55
C PHE A 295 8.55 7.43 -9.16
N TYR A 296 8.14 8.69 -9.02
CA TYR A 296 7.87 9.28 -7.72
C TYR A 296 6.67 8.62 -7.04
N ALA A 297 6.66 8.61 -5.70
CA ALA A 297 5.56 8.05 -4.94
C ALA A 297 4.36 9.00 -4.89
N GLY A 298 3.15 8.45 -5.03
CA GLY A 298 1.89 9.24 -4.99
C GLY A 298 1.59 9.92 -3.64
N VAL A 299 2.34 9.59 -2.60
CA VAL A 299 2.22 10.19 -1.25
C VAL A 299 3.05 11.46 -1.08
N ASN A 300 3.92 11.82 -2.02
CA ASN A 300 4.87 12.93 -1.85
C ASN A 300 4.21 14.26 -1.49
N GLY A 301 3.07 14.60 -2.12
CA GLY A 301 2.34 15.82 -1.75
C GLY A 301 1.83 15.80 -0.31
N THR A 302 1.30 14.66 0.15
CA THR A 302 0.86 14.50 1.55
C THR A 302 2.03 14.56 2.53
N VAL A 303 3.18 13.99 2.16
CA VAL A 303 4.40 14.04 2.97
C VAL A 303 4.95 15.47 3.03
N ALA A 304 4.92 16.22 1.93
CA ALA A 304 5.33 17.62 1.91
C ALA A 304 4.45 18.49 2.84
N ALA A 305 3.14 18.22 2.87
CA ALA A 305 2.24 18.92 3.78
C ALA A 305 2.52 18.56 5.26
N GLU A 306 2.75 17.28 5.57
CA GLU A 306 3.16 16.84 6.91
C GLU A 306 4.49 17.47 7.34
N GLU A 307 5.47 17.59 6.43
CA GLU A 307 6.75 18.29 6.67
C GLU A 307 6.57 19.77 7.00
N MET A 308 5.49 20.40 6.51
CA MET A 308 5.14 21.79 6.80
C MET A 308 4.28 21.96 8.07
N GLY A 309 3.91 20.86 8.72
CA GLY A 309 3.21 20.87 10.01
C GLY A 309 1.73 20.51 9.95
N ALA A 310 1.19 20.16 8.77
CA ALA A 310 -0.20 19.72 8.64
C ALA A 310 -0.47 18.46 9.49
N ARG A 311 -1.56 18.48 10.25
CA ARG A 311 -1.98 17.36 11.10
C ARG A 311 -2.72 16.35 10.25
N MET A 312 -1.99 15.34 9.81
CA MET A 312 -2.55 14.28 8.98
C MET A 312 -1.91 12.92 9.23
N LYS A 313 -2.60 11.87 8.78
CA LYS A 313 -2.08 10.51 8.78
C LYS A 313 -2.32 9.87 7.43
N THR A 314 -1.24 9.47 6.76
CA THR A 314 -1.27 8.84 5.44
C THR A 314 -1.00 7.34 5.54
N LEU A 315 -1.75 6.56 4.76
CA LEU A 315 -1.57 5.13 4.56
C LEU A 315 -1.38 4.86 3.06
N PRO A 316 -0.19 4.40 2.63
CA PRO A 316 0.04 4.02 1.24
C PRO A 316 -0.71 2.72 0.86
N ILE A 317 -0.92 2.53 -0.45
CA ILE A 317 -1.49 1.29 -1.07
C ILE A 317 -2.79 0.84 -0.39
N SER A 318 -3.72 1.78 -0.22
CA SER A 318 -4.80 1.64 0.75
C SER A 318 -6.10 1.07 0.18
N MET A 319 -6.48 1.42 -1.05
CA MET A 319 -7.79 1.07 -1.64
C MET A 319 -7.83 1.22 -3.16
N LEU A 320 -8.94 0.78 -3.75
CA LEU A 320 -9.30 1.06 -5.15
C LEU A 320 -10.32 2.18 -5.19
N VAL A 321 -10.14 3.10 -6.14
CA VAL A 321 -11.03 4.25 -6.36
C VAL A 321 -11.37 4.30 -7.84
N ASP A 322 -12.65 4.53 -8.16
CA ASP A 322 -13.05 4.85 -9.52
C ASP A 322 -12.49 6.23 -9.90
N TYR A 323 -11.65 6.29 -10.93
CA TYR A 323 -10.97 7.52 -11.33
C TYR A 323 -11.94 8.66 -11.68
N SER A 324 -13.13 8.33 -12.19
CA SER A 324 -14.15 9.31 -12.54
C SER A 324 -14.70 10.08 -11.34
N ARG A 325 -14.62 9.49 -10.14
CA ARG A 325 -15.04 10.12 -8.87
C ARG A 325 -14.01 11.07 -8.28
N MET A 326 -12.78 11.09 -8.80
CA MET A 326 -11.71 11.95 -8.30
C MET A 326 -11.81 13.32 -8.97
N THR A 327 -11.61 14.40 -8.22
CA THR A 327 -11.65 15.78 -8.72
C THR A 327 -10.25 16.27 -9.03
N ASP A 328 -10.08 17.02 -10.11
CA ASP A 328 -8.83 17.70 -10.44
C ASP A 328 -8.70 18.97 -9.58
N LEU A 329 -7.59 19.13 -8.86
CA LEU A 329 -7.38 20.25 -7.93
C LEU A 329 -7.29 21.63 -8.63
N ASP A 330 -7.09 21.68 -9.94
CA ASP A 330 -7.08 22.94 -10.71
C ASP A 330 -8.46 23.35 -11.25
N ARG A 331 -9.49 22.50 -11.10
CA ARG A 331 -10.85 22.80 -11.57
C ARG A 331 -11.74 23.14 -10.37
N PRO A 332 -12.38 24.32 -10.35
CA PRO A 332 -13.28 24.73 -9.28
C PRO A 332 -14.52 23.84 -9.16
#